data_AF-A0A7C5JNB4-F1
#
_entry.id   AF-A0A7C5JNB4-F1
#
_cell.length_a   1.000
_cell.length_b   1.000
_cell.length_c   1.000
_cell.angle_alpha   90.00
_cell.angle_beta   90.00
_cell.angle_gamma   90.00
#
_symmetry.space_group_name_H-M   'P 1'
#
loop_
_entity.id
_entity.type
_entity.pdbx_description
1 polymer ?
#
loop_
_entity_poly.entity_id
_entity_poly.type
_entity_poly.pdbx_seq_one_letter_code
_entity_poly.pdbx_strand_id
1 'polypeptide(L)'
;YVYNVVIDVDRIGKYTKDEHRDDKIGDIDVSSKRTDRIKQLVETVFSLKREIKGRMEDLSPWLVICGLYPDGKYETYMDKIELSKSYLYKVITKEKTTTDGDGRTIKEIEHETVEKTAPKFVIDMGDKLPTECSTTPKENIINGIEGFLNNNSASSNILVYHRKFVEIEGLPTVMKSNATNLNA
;
A
#
# COMPACT_ATOMS: atom_id res chain seq x y z
N TYR A 1 -9.44 -7.99 -6.81
CA TYR A 1 -8.68 -9.22 -6.51
C TYR A 1 -7.95 -9.03 -5.21
N VAL A 2 -7.83 -10.09 -4.41
CA VAL A 2 -7.07 -10.09 -3.15
C VAL A 2 -6.04 -11.21 -3.26
N TYR A 3 -4.80 -10.90 -2.88
CA TYR A 3 -3.68 -11.84 -2.93
C TYR A 3 -2.97 -11.83 -1.58
N ASN A 4 -2.55 -13.01 -1.13
CA ASN A 4 -1.65 -13.16 0.01
C ASN A 4 -0.40 -13.88 -0.49
N VAL A 5 0.78 -13.33 -0.17
CA VAL A 5 2.07 -13.88 -0.59
C VAL A 5 2.97 -13.98 0.62
N VAL A 6 3.49 -15.18 0.88
CA VAL A 6 4.44 -15.46 1.95
C VAL A 6 5.75 -15.93 1.31
N ILE A 7 6.86 -15.35 1.74
CA ILE A 7 8.18 -15.61 1.17
C ILE A 7 9.13 -15.98 2.29
N ASP A 8 9.63 -17.22 2.25
CA ASP A 8 10.79 -17.62 3.05
C ASP A 8 12.06 -17.05 2.39
N VAL A 9 12.52 -15.90 2.90
CA VAL A 9 13.66 -15.18 2.35
C VAL A 9 14.98 -15.95 2.48
N ASP A 10 15.10 -16.85 3.46
CA ASP A 10 16.32 -17.62 3.69
C ASP A 10 16.53 -18.73 2.68
N ARG A 11 15.45 -19.15 2.00
CA ARG A 11 15.50 -20.12 0.91
C ARG A 11 15.77 -19.51 -0.46
N ILE A 12 15.68 -18.19 -0.61
CA ILE A 12 15.85 -17.57 -1.92
C ILE A 12 17.29 -17.72 -2.41
N GLY A 13 17.43 -18.36 -3.57
CA GLY A 13 18.71 -18.58 -4.23
C GLY A 13 19.47 -19.81 -3.74
N LYS A 14 18.86 -20.65 -2.90
CA LYS A 14 19.43 -21.93 -2.48
C LYS A 14 18.65 -23.07 -3.15
N TYR A 15 19.38 -24.04 -3.71
CA TYR A 15 18.80 -25.28 -4.23
C TYR A 15 19.75 -26.42 -3.87
N THR A 16 19.38 -27.19 -2.86
CA THR A 16 20.29 -28.17 -2.27
C THR A 16 20.39 -29.41 -3.12
N LYS A 17 21.50 -30.13 -2.96
CA LYS A 17 21.73 -31.44 -3.56
C LYS A 17 20.58 -32.41 -3.31
N ASP A 18 20.03 -32.40 -2.09
CA ASP A 18 18.91 -33.27 -1.72
C ASP A 18 17.61 -32.90 -2.47
N GLU A 19 17.43 -31.63 -2.80
CA GLU A 19 16.27 -31.13 -3.54
C GLU A 19 16.34 -31.48 -5.04
N HIS A 20 17.52 -31.36 -5.67
CA HIS A 20 17.68 -31.57 -7.11
C HIS A 20 18.20 -32.94 -7.53
N ARG A 21 18.75 -33.70 -6.58
CA ARG A 21 19.19 -35.11 -6.73
C ARG A 21 20.33 -35.33 -7.73
N ASP A 22 21.14 -34.31 -8.02
CA ASP A 22 22.33 -34.43 -8.86
C ASP A 22 23.63 -34.30 -8.04
N ASP A 23 24.28 -35.44 -7.78
CA ASP A 23 25.54 -35.49 -7.04
C ASP A 23 26.68 -34.67 -7.68
N LYS A 24 26.64 -34.44 -9.00
CA LYS A 24 27.73 -33.79 -9.74
C LYS A 24 27.70 -32.27 -9.62
N ILE A 25 26.51 -31.69 -9.44
CA ILE A 25 26.32 -30.24 -9.35
C ILE A 25 26.58 -29.77 -7.90
N GLY A 26 26.27 -30.60 -6.90
CA GLY A 26 26.36 -30.21 -5.49
C GLY A 26 25.33 -29.13 -5.13
N ASP A 27 25.50 -28.44 -4.01
CA ASP A 27 24.58 -27.37 -3.61
C ASP A 27 24.72 -26.13 -4.51
N ILE A 28 23.60 -25.59 -4.97
CA ILE A 28 23.57 -24.33 -5.71
C ILE A 28 23.21 -23.21 -4.73
N ASP A 29 24.14 -22.27 -4.53
CA ASP A 29 23.92 -21.07 -3.73
C ASP A 29 24.22 -19.80 -4.54
N VAL A 30 23.15 -19.06 -4.84
CA VAL A 30 23.16 -17.72 -5.46
C VAL A 30 22.44 -16.71 -4.59
N SER A 31 22.45 -16.91 -3.27
CA SER A 31 21.84 -16.02 -2.27
C SER A 31 22.40 -14.59 -2.30
N SER A 32 23.57 -14.37 -2.90
CA SER A 32 24.10 -13.03 -3.18
C SER A 32 23.17 -12.15 -4.03
N LYS A 33 22.27 -12.75 -4.83
CA LYS A 33 21.26 -12.05 -5.64
C LYS A 33 19.88 -11.97 -4.98
N ARG A 34 19.75 -12.41 -3.72
CA ARG A 34 18.46 -12.51 -3.02
C ARG A 34 17.74 -11.17 -2.96
N THR A 35 18.44 -10.13 -2.53
CA THR A 35 17.85 -8.79 -2.37
C THR A 35 17.29 -8.27 -3.68
N ASP A 36 18.06 -8.34 -4.76
CA ASP A 36 17.63 -7.89 -6.09
C ASP A 36 16.41 -8.68 -6.59
N ARG A 37 16.39 -10.01 -6.39
CA ARG A 37 15.26 -10.86 -6.79
C ARG A 37 13.98 -10.51 -6.05
N ILE A 38 14.06 -10.26 -4.74
CA ILE A 38 12.90 -9.85 -3.94
C ILE A 38 12.41 -8.47 -4.39
N LYS A 39 13.33 -7.51 -4.60
CA LYS A 39 12.97 -6.16 -5.11
C LYS A 39 12.24 -6.24 -6.44
N GLN A 40 12.78 -6.99 -7.40
CA GLN A 40 12.15 -7.20 -8.72
C GLN A 40 10.76 -7.82 -8.61
N LEU A 41 10.57 -8.80 -7.71
CA LEU A 41 9.27 -9.42 -7.48
C LEU A 41 8.25 -8.39 -6.96
N VAL A 42 8.63 -7.61 -5.95
CA VAL A 42 7.76 -6.58 -5.36
C VAL A 42 7.41 -5.50 -6.39
N GLU A 43 8.39 -5.03 -7.15
CA GLU A 43 8.16 -4.07 -8.25
C GLU A 43 7.22 -4.62 -9.34
N THR A 44 7.35 -5.90 -9.65
CA THR A 44 6.46 -6.60 -10.59
C THR A 44 5.03 -6.62 -10.05
N VAL A 45 4.82 -6.89 -8.76
CA VAL A 45 3.49 -6.84 -8.13
C VAL A 45 2.87 -5.44 -8.24
N PHE A 46 3.67 -4.39 -8.05
CA PHE A 46 3.24 -2.99 -8.23
C PHE A 46 3.02 -2.56 -9.68
N SER A 47 3.42 -3.36 -10.67
CA SER A 47 3.27 -3.07 -12.09
C SER A 47 2.48 -4.14 -12.84
N LEU A 48 1.82 -5.04 -12.11
CA LEU A 48 1.11 -6.17 -12.68
C LEU A 48 -0.01 -5.67 -13.59
N LYS A 49 0.02 -6.12 -14.84
CA LYS A 49 -1.03 -5.90 -15.83
C LYS A 49 -1.49 -7.24 -16.36
N ARG A 50 -2.76 -7.33 -16.71
CA ARG A 50 -3.34 -8.54 -17.29
C ARG A 50 -3.92 -8.21 -18.65
N GLU A 51 -3.56 -9.02 -19.63
CA GLU A 51 -4.17 -8.98 -20.94
C GLU A 51 -5.22 -10.10 -21.07
N ILE A 52 -6.47 -9.74 -21.37
CA ILE A 52 -7.54 -10.71 -21.63
C ILE A 52 -8.38 -10.21 -22.80
N LYS A 53 -8.52 -11.03 -23.85
CA LYS A 53 -9.38 -10.74 -25.00
C LYS A 53 -9.13 -9.32 -25.58
N GLY A 54 -7.86 -8.93 -25.68
CA GLY A 54 -7.44 -7.62 -26.20
C GLY A 54 -7.64 -6.43 -25.25
N ARG A 55 -8.10 -6.65 -24.01
CA ARG A 55 -8.14 -5.60 -22.97
C ARG A 55 -6.95 -5.71 -22.05
N MET A 56 -6.34 -4.57 -21.74
CA MET A 56 -5.30 -4.44 -20.73
C MET A 56 -5.92 -3.96 -19.42
N GLU A 57 -5.92 -4.81 -18.41
CA GLU A 57 -6.41 -4.51 -17.07
C GLU A 57 -5.23 -4.20 -16.15
N ASP A 58 -5.33 -3.13 -15.37
CA ASP A 58 -4.37 -2.79 -14.31
C ASP A 58 -4.67 -3.62 -13.06
N LEU A 59 -3.74 -4.50 -12.69
CA LEU A 59 -3.83 -5.34 -11.49
C LEU A 59 -2.95 -4.83 -10.34
N SER A 60 -2.30 -3.68 -10.50
CA SER A 60 -1.48 -3.14 -9.41
C SER A 60 -2.33 -2.83 -8.19
N PRO A 61 -1.84 -3.14 -6.98
CA PRO A 61 -2.66 -3.17 -5.77
C PRO A 61 -3.18 -1.78 -5.39
N TRP A 62 -4.37 -1.76 -4.78
CA TRP A 62 -4.95 -0.55 -4.19
C TRP A 62 -4.46 -0.33 -2.76
N LEU A 63 -4.22 -1.43 -2.04
CA LEU A 63 -3.73 -1.52 -0.68
C LEU A 63 -2.73 -2.69 -0.62
N VAL A 64 -1.61 -2.50 0.07
CA VAL A 64 -0.62 -3.53 0.38
C VAL A 64 -0.30 -3.41 1.87
N ILE A 65 -0.36 -4.54 2.57
CA ILE A 65 0.21 -4.70 3.91
C ILE A 65 1.39 -5.65 3.77
N CYS A 66 2.57 -5.18 4.13
CA CYS A 66 3.82 -5.93 4.05
C CYS A 66 4.36 -6.12 5.45
N GLY A 67 4.32 -7.37 5.94
CA GLY A 67 4.92 -7.75 7.22
C GLY A 67 6.31 -8.34 6.99
N LEU A 68 7.28 -7.85 7.76
CA LEU A 68 8.67 -8.29 7.77
C LEU A 68 8.95 -8.95 9.12
N TYR A 69 9.27 -10.23 9.10
CA TYR A 69 9.34 -11.07 10.31
C TYR A 69 10.69 -11.80 10.37
N PRO A 70 11.53 -11.56 11.40
CA PRO A 70 12.85 -12.17 11.49
C PRO A 70 12.82 -13.63 11.97
N ASP A 71 11.79 -14.06 12.69
CA ASP A 71 11.72 -15.37 13.36
C ASP A 71 10.71 -16.34 12.73
N GLY A 72 10.23 -16.02 11.52
CA GLY A 72 9.25 -16.83 10.78
C GLY A 72 7.83 -16.84 11.36
N LYS A 73 7.59 -16.19 12.50
CA LYS A 73 6.24 -16.05 13.08
C LYS A 73 5.52 -14.88 12.43
N TYR A 74 4.99 -15.12 11.24
CA TYR A 74 4.24 -14.11 10.50
C TYR A 74 2.76 -14.09 10.90
N GLU A 75 2.14 -12.92 10.73
CA GLU A 75 0.69 -12.78 10.80
C GLU A 75 0.11 -12.64 9.39
N THR A 76 -1.12 -13.11 9.22
CA THR A 76 -1.94 -12.76 8.06
C THR A 76 -2.86 -11.59 8.42
N TYR A 77 -3.16 -10.76 7.42
CA TYR A 77 -4.06 -9.61 7.55
C TYR A 77 -5.28 -9.75 6.65
N MET A 78 -5.47 -10.89 5.98
CA MET A 78 -6.54 -11.05 4.99
C MET A 78 -7.93 -10.96 5.63
N ASP A 79 -8.07 -11.49 6.84
CA ASP A 79 -9.25 -11.42 7.71
C ASP A 79 -9.37 -10.09 8.47
N LYS A 80 -8.33 -9.27 8.45
CA LYS A 80 -8.23 -7.99 9.15
C LYS A 80 -8.53 -6.78 8.25
N ILE A 81 -8.84 -7.00 6.96
CA ILE A 81 -9.13 -5.95 5.98
C ILE A 81 -10.59 -6.07 5.54
N GLU A 82 -11.37 -5.01 5.76
CA GLU A 82 -12.75 -4.88 5.30
C GLU A 82 -12.90 -3.75 4.29
N LEU A 83 -13.68 -3.94 3.22
CA LEU A 83 -14.06 -2.87 2.30
C LEU A 83 -15.40 -2.26 2.76
N SER A 84 -15.34 -1.04 3.30
CA SER A 84 -16.52 -0.28 3.71
C SER A 84 -17.34 0.16 2.49
N LYS A 85 -18.64 -0.09 2.52
CA LYS A 85 -19.60 0.42 1.53
C LYS A 85 -19.88 1.90 1.79
N SER A 86 -19.01 2.81 1.36
CA SER A 86 -19.29 4.25 1.42
C SER A 86 -19.69 4.80 0.05
N TYR A 87 -20.99 5.00 -0.17
CA TYR A 87 -21.47 5.92 -1.21
C TYR A 87 -21.29 7.35 -0.68
N LEU A 88 -20.19 8.02 -1.03
CA LEU A 88 -19.99 9.40 -0.61
C LEU A 88 -20.67 10.33 -1.62
N TYR A 89 -21.80 10.94 -1.25
CA TYR A 89 -22.35 12.07 -1.99
C TYR A 89 -21.66 13.36 -1.53
N LYS A 90 -20.92 14.03 -2.41
CA LYS A 90 -20.41 15.37 -2.15
C LYS A 90 -21.29 16.38 -2.88
N VAL A 91 -22.08 17.16 -2.13
CA VAL A 91 -22.81 18.31 -2.69
C VAL A 91 -21.84 19.48 -2.78
N ILE A 92 -21.55 19.93 -4.00
CA ILE A 92 -20.78 21.14 -4.28
C ILE A 92 -21.79 22.24 -4.61
N THR A 93 -21.80 23.29 -3.81
CA THR A 93 -22.59 24.49 -4.07
C THR A 93 -21.72 25.50 -4.80
N LYS A 94 -22.05 25.81 -6.06
CA LYS A 94 -21.42 26.93 -6.79
C LYS A 94 -22.35 28.14 -6.68
N GLU A 95 -21.82 29.24 -6.14
CA GLU A 95 -22.52 30.52 -6.12
C GLU A 95 -22.00 31.39 -7.25
N LYS A 96 -22.87 31.76 -8.19
CA LYS A 96 -22.57 32.75 -9.23
C LYS A 96 -23.35 34.03 -8.91
N THR A 97 -22.63 35.12 -8.71
CA THR A 97 -23.23 36.44 -8.51
C THR A 97 -23.10 37.22 -9.80
N THR A 98 -24.23 37.57 -10.42
CA THR A 98 -24.26 38.40 -11.63
C THR A 98 -25.09 39.64 -11.36
N THR A 99 -24.60 40.80 -11.79
CA THR A 99 -25.30 42.08 -11.66
C THR A 99 -25.79 42.50 -13.03
N ASP A 100 -27.11 42.56 -13.23
CA ASP A 100 -27.68 43.10 -14.46
C ASP A 100 -27.62 44.64 -14.47
N GLY A 101 -27.74 45.23 -15.66
CA GLY A 101 -27.65 46.68 -15.90
C GLY A 101 -28.61 47.58 -15.10
N ASP A 102 -29.62 47.01 -14.44
CA ASP A 102 -30.58 47.70 -13.55
C ASP A 102 -30.24 47.57 -12.04
N GLY A 103 -29.03 47.11 -11.69
CA GLY A 103 -28.54 47.11 -10.30
C GLY A 103 -29.12 46.01 -9.40
N ARG A 104 -29.83 45.03 -9.96
CA ARG A 104 -30.30 43.85 -9.22
C ARG A 104 -29.21 42.78 -9.20
N THR A 105 -28.87 42.33 -7.99
CA THR A 105 -27.93 41.22 -7.78
C THR A 105 -28.67 39.89 -7.87
N ILE A 106 -28.36 39.10 -8.89
CA ILE A 106 -28.88 37.74 -9.04
C ILE A 106 -27.85 36.77 -8.47
N LYS A 107 -28.24 36.01 -7.45
CA LYS A 107 -27.46 34.89 -6.90
C LYS A 107 -28.02 33.59 -7.45
N GLU A 108 -27.25 32.93 -8.31
CA GLU A 108 -27.56 31.60 -8.80
C GLU A 108 -26.79 30.58 -7.94
N ILE A 109 -27.54 29.68 -7.31
CA ILE A 109 -27.01 28.61 -6.45
C ILE A 109 -27.19 27.30 -7.22
N GLU A 110 -26.09 26.75 -7.73
CA GLU A 110 -26.08 25.46 -8.42
C GLU A 110 -25.63 24.36 -7.45
N HIS A 111 -26.48 23.35 -7.23
CA HIS A 111 -26.16 22.17 -6.42
C HIS A 111 -25.69 21.03 -7.32
N GLU A 112 -24.39 20.74 -7.32
CA GLU A 112 -23.82 19.59 -8.03
C GLU A 112 -23.61 18.43 -7.04
N THR A 113 -24.32 17.32 -7.21
CA THR A 113 -24.09 16.10 -6.42
C THR A 113 -23.04 15.26 -7.12
N VAL A 114 -21.82 15.23 -6.58
CA VAL A 114 -20.72 14.41 -7.10
C VAL A 114 -20.65 13.12 -6.29
N GLU A 115 -20.89 11.98 -6.95
CA GLU A 115 -20.65 10.65 -6.37
C GLU A 115 -19.14 10.42 -6.25
N LYS A 116 -18.62 10.40 -5.03
CA LYS A 116 -17.21 10.12 -4.76
C LYS A 116 -17.06 8.63 -4.51
N THR A 117 -16.63 7.91 -5.54
CA THR A 117 -16.43 6.45 -5.56
C THR A 117 -15.05 6.03 -5.00
N ALA A 118 -14.56 6.70 -3.95
CA ALA A 118 -13.31 6.33 -3.33
C ALA A 118 -13.53 5.06 -2.48
N PRO A 119 -12.86 3.93 -2.74
CA PRO A 119 -12.98 2.74 -1.90
C PRO A 119 -12.37 3.04 -0.53
N LYS A 120 -13.12 2.72 0.52
CA LYS A 120 -12.69 2.87 1.92
C LYS A 120 -12.37 1.51 2.50
N PHE A 121 -11.15 1.30 2.96
CA PHE A 121 -10.75 0.09 3.68
C PHE A 121 -10.70 0.34 5.19
N VAL A 122 -11.22 -0.59 5.97
CA VAL A 122 -11.08 -0.63 7.43
C VAL A 122 -10.08 -1.73 7.74
N ILE A 123 -9.04 -1.42 8.49
CA ILE A 123 -7.96 -2.37 8.83
C ILE A 123 -7.89 -2.50 10.35
N ASP A 124 -8.04 -3.72 10.86
CA ASP A 124 -7.85 -4.03 12.28
C ASP A 124 -6.41 -4.55 12.51
N MET A 125 -5.51 -3.67 12.93
CA MET A 125 -4.12 -4.03 13.23
C MET A 125 -3.89 -4.45 14.69
N GLY A 126 -4.91 -4.43 15.55
CA GLY A 126 -4.74 -4.58 17.00
C GLY A 126 -3.67 -3.63 17.58
N ASP A 127 -2.91 -4.11 18.57
CA ASP A 127 -1.82 -3.35 19.22
C ASP A 127 -0.54 -3.26 18.37
N LYS A 128 -0.47 -3.98 17.24
CA LYS A 128 0.68 -4.00 16.35
C LYS A 128 0.59 -2.85 15.37
N LEU A 129 0.72 -1.63 15.90
CA LEU A 129 0.70 -0.44 15.07
C LEU A 129 1.95 -0.42 14.16
N PRO A 130 1.79 -0.19 12.85
CA PRO A 130 2.92 0.08 11.98
C PRO A 130 3.64 1.35 12.46
N THR A 131 4.97 1.28 12.60
CA THR A 131 5.83 2.38 13.06
C THR A 131 5.77 3.59 12.13
N GLU A 132 5.43 3.36 10.85
CA GLU A 132 5.26 4.41 9.86
C GLU A 132 4.00 4.15 9.04
N CYS A 133 2.92 4.86 9.39
CA CYS A 133 1.70 4.88 8.61
C CYS A 133 1.46 6.26 8.02
N SER A 134 2.25 6.60 7.01
CA SER A 134 1.95 7.74 6.15
C SER A 134 1.72 7.22 4.74
N THR A 135 0.87 7.90 3.97
CA THR A 135 0.67 7.72 2.53
C THR A 135 2.03 7.61 1.84
N THR A 136 2.56 6.40 1.75
CA THR A 136 3.96 6.22 1.39
C THR A 136 4.07 5.85 -0.07
N PRO A 137 5.05 6.42 -0.78
CA PRO A 137 5.40 5.95 -2.11
C PRO A 137 5.71 4.44 -2.04
N LYS A 138 5.45 3.69 -3.12
CA LYS A 138 5.81 2.25 -3.23
C LYS A 138 7.29 2.01 -2.89
N GLU A 139 8.12 3.03 -3.08
CA GLU A 139 9.53 3.10 -2.76
C GLU A 139 9.82 2.83 -1.27
N ASN A 140 8.93 3.21 -0.35
CA ASN A 140 9.13 2.93 1.07
C ASN A 140 8.94 1.45 1.42
N ILE A 141 8.03 0.74 0.72
CA ILE A 141 7.95 -0.72 0.83
C ILE A 141 9.26 -1.36 0.40
N ILE A 142 9.78 -0.93 -0.76
CA ILE A 142 11.01 -1.48 -1.33
C ILE A 142 12.22 -1.20 -0.42
N ASN A 143 12.38 0.04 0.04
CA ASN A 143 13.46 0.45 0.93
C ASN A 143 13.35 -0.25 2.30
N GLY A 144 12.13 -0.42 2.82
CA GLY A 144 11.90 -1.13 4.07
C GLY A 144 12.27 -2.61 3.99
N ILE A 145 11.95 -3.27 2.87
CA ILE A 145 12.39 -4.64 2.59
C ILE A 145 13.91 -4.71 2.47
N GLU A 146 14.53 -3.80 1.73
CA GLU A 146 15.98 -3.75 1.59
C GLU A 146 16.69 -3.55 2.93
N GLY A 147 16.19 -2.63 3.76
CA GLY A 147 16.68 -2.42 5.11
C GLY A 147 16.54 -3.66 5.99
N PHE A 148 15.42 -4.37 5.91
CA PHE A 148 15.22 -5.62 6.65
C PHE A 148 16.19 -6.72 6.23
N LEU A 149 16.39 -6.91 4.92
CA LEU A 149 17.29 -7.92 4.38
C LEU A 149 18.77 -7.63 4.68
N ASN A 150 19.15 -6.36 4.80
CA ASN A 150 20.53 -5.94 5.03
C ASN A 150 20.88 -5.84 6.53
N ASN A 151 19.97 -5.35 7.37
CA ASN A 151 20.26 -5.01 8.76
C ASN A 151 19.89 -6.11 9.77
N ASN A 152 19.34 -7.23 9.30
CA ASN A 152 18.92 -8.37 10.13
C ASN A 152 18.19 -7.93 11.41
N SER A 153 17.18 -7.07 11.23
CA SER A 153 16.45 -6.42 12.31
C SER A 153 15.84 -7.47 13.26
N ALA A 154 16.09 -7.33 14.56
CA ALA A 154 15.56 -8.25 15.57
C ALA A 154 14.04 -8.10 15.80
N SER A 155 13.44 -7.00 15.34
CA SER A 155 12.01 -6.71 15.48
C SER A 155 11.26 -6.92 14.17
N SER A 156 10.03 -7.41 14.30
CA SER A 156 9.09 -7.43 13.17
C SER A 156 8.67 -6.01 12.82
N ASN A 157 8.47 -5.75 11.53
CA ASN A 157 8.00 -4.45 11.04
C ASN A 157 6.83 -4.64 10.08
N ILE A 158 5.86 -3.71 10.11
CA ILE A 158 4.69 -3.73 9.25
C ILE A 158 4.68 -2.43 8.45
N LEU A 159 4.67 -2.56 7.13
CA LEU A 159 4.64 -1.46 6.19
C LEU A 159 3.31 -1.48 5.44
N VAL A 160 2.70 -0.31 5.25
CA VAL A 160 1.40 -0.21 4.57
C VAL A 160 1.50 0.78 3.41
N TYR A 161 1.08 0.34 2.22
CA TYR A 161 0.94 1.18 1.04
C TYR A 161 -0.52 1.24 0.63
N HIS A 162 -0.97 2.40 0.15
CA HIS A 162 -2.24 2.50 -0.57
C HIS A 162 -2.20 3.59 -1.64
N ARG A 163 -3.10 3.47 -2.63
CA ARG A 163 -3.25 4.50 -3.67
C ARG A 163 -3.83 5.78 -3.06
N LYS A 164 -3.47 6.94 -3.64
CA LYS A 164 -3.86 8.27 -3.13
C LYS A 164 -5.37 8.48 -3.00
N PHE A 165 -6.17 7.82 -3.83
CA PHE A 165 -7.64 7.95 -3.80
C PHE A 165 -8.33 6.94 -2.86
N VAL A 166 -7.57 6.01 -2.27
CA VAL A 166 -8.08 5.01 -1.34
C VAL A 166 -8.10 5.60 0.06
N GLU A 167 -9.23 5.49 0.74
CA GLU A 167 -9.38 5.89 2.14
C GLU A 167 -9.09 4.69 3.06
N ILE A 168 -8.40 4.93 4.17
CA ILE A 168 -8.15 3.90 5.18
C ILE A 168 -8.57 4.37 6.56
N GLU A 169 -9.25 3.50 7.30
CA GLU A 169 -9.59 3.64 8.71
C GLU A 169 -8.90 2.53 9.53
N GLY A 170 -8.53 2.83 10.78
CA GLY A 170 -7.85 1.88 11.68
C GLY A 170 -6.32 1.93 11.66
N LEU A 171 -5.73 2.85 10.88
CA LEU A 171 -4.30 3.17 10.93
C LEU A 171 -4.07 4.41 11.80
N PRO A 172 -2.97 4.48 12.57
CA PRO A 172 -2.61 5.69 13.32
C PRO A 172 -2.36 6.83 12.34
N THR A 173 -3.18 7.87 12.39
CA THR A 173 -2.92 9.12 11.69
C THR A 173 -1.63 9.70 12.26
N VAL A 174 -0.56 9.77 11.46
CA VAL A 174 0.61 10.58 11.81
C VAL A 174 0.09 11.99 12.07
N MET A 175 0.08 12.40 13.35
CA MET A 175 -0.11 13.80 13.68
C MET A 175 1.04 14.53 13.01
N LYS A 176 0.74 15.27 11.93
CA LYS A 176 1.65 16.30 11.44
C LYS A 176 1.87 17.23 12.63
N SER A 177 3.06 17.19 13.22
CA SER A 177 3.49 18.22 14.13
C SER A 177 3.56 19.51 13.32
N ASN A 178 2.48 20.29 13.37
CA ASN A 178 2.56 21.70 13.05
C ASN A 178 3.38 22.33 14.17
N ALA A 179 4.71 22.27 14.03
CA ALA A 179 5.61 23.14 14.75
C ALA A 179 5.44 24.56 14.18
N THR A 180 4.31 25.18 14.51
CA THR A 180 4.19 26.64 14.44
C THR A 180 4.96 27.15 15.66
N ASN A 181 6.23 27.51 15.44
CA ASN A 181 6.96 28.34 16.40
C ASN A 181 6.21 29.66 16.52
N LEU A 182 5.39 29.79 17.56
CA LEU A 182 4.98 31.05 18.11
C LEU A 182 5.65 31.14 19.48
N ASN A 183 6.84 31.73 19.53
CA ASN A 183 7.36 32.28 20.76
C ASN A 183 7.41 33.80 20.60
N ALA A 184 6.81 34.41 21.62
CA ALA A 184 6.70 35.83 21.96
C ALA A 184 8.03 36.60 21.89
#